data_AF-A0A4U3AI15-F1
#
_entry.id   AF-A0A4U3AI15-F1
#
_cell.length_a   1.000
_cell.length_b   1.000
_cell.length_c   1.000
_cell.angle_alpha   90.00
_cell.angle_beta   90.00
_cell.angle_gamma   90.00
#
_symmetry.space_group_name_H-M   'P 1'
#
loop_
_entity.id
_entity.type
_entity.pdbx_description
1 polymer ?
#
loop_
_entity_poly.entity_id
_entity_poly.type
_entity_poly.pdbx_seq_one_letter_code
_entity_poly.pdbx_strand_id
1 'polypeptide(L)'
;STWKAELTGNQKGLFYTYKVKIGDKWTEAVDPYARAASVNGDKGAVVDLEETNPKKWKANKKPKFKNPEDAIIYELHVRDLSIQPESGIKR
;
A
#
# COMPACT_ATOMS: atom_id res chain seq x y z
N SER A 1 12.93 -22.01 -3.32
CA SER A 1 12.27 -22.46 -2.06
C SER A 1 11.63 -21.26 -1.37
N THR A 2 10.74 -21.46 -0.41
CA THR A 2 10.08 -20.41 0.38
C THR A 2 10.27 -20.66 1.88
N TRP A 3 10.25 -19.59 2.67
CA TRP A 3 10.34 -19.62 4.13
C TRP A 3 8.97 -19.28 4.73
N LYS A 4 8.61 -19.91 5.84
CA LYS A 4 7.34 -19.66 6.53
C LYS A 4 7.57 -19.65 8.04
N ALA A 5 6.89 -18.73 8.71
CA ALA A 5 6.80 -18.66 10.16
C ALA A 5 5.38 -18.20 10.51
N GLU A 6 4.86 -18.68 11.64
CA GLU A 6 3.54 -18.32 12.15
C GLU A 6 3.69 -17.68 13.52
N LEU A 7 3.03 -16.54 13.72
CA LEU A 7 2.93 -15.86 15.00
C LEU A 7 1.50 -16.03 15.51
N THR A 8 1.36 -16.47 16.75
CA THR A 8 0.05 -16.63 17.38
C THR A 8 -0.47 -15.29 17.93
N GLY A 9 -1.80 -15.12 17.99
CA GLY A 9 -2.43 -13.91 18.52
C GLY A 9 -2.51 -12.74 17.53
N ASN A 10 -3.02 -11.60 17.99
CA ASN A 10 -3.21 -10.40 17.16
C ASN A 10 -1.89 -9.63 16.99
N GLN A 11 -1.43 -9.51 15.74
CA GLN A 11 -0.19 -8.82 15.39
C GLN A 11 -0.44 -7.45 14.75
N LYS A 12 -1.68 -6.94 14.75
CA LYS A 12 -2.03 -5.64 14.17
C LYS A 12 -1.16 -4.52 14.76
N GLY A 13 -0.58 -3.70 13.88
CA GLY A 13 0.32 -2.60 14.25
C GLY A 13 1.78 -3.02 14.47
N LEU A 14 2.09 -4.32 14.37
CA LEU A 14 3.48 -4.80 14.39
C LEU A 14 4.23 -4.31 13.15
N PHE A 15 5.42 -3.74 13.37
CA PHE A 15 6.37 -3.45 12.30
C PHE A 15 7.42 -4.56 12.19
N TYR A 16 7.79 -4.95 10.97
CA TYR A 16 8.69 -6.08 10.73
C TYR A 16 9.63 -5.88 9.54
N THR A 17 10.74 -6.61 9.58
CA THR A 17 11.69 -6.85 8.48
C THR A 17 12.06 -8.33 8.49
N TYR A 18 12.63 -8.82 7.39
CA TYR A 18 13.28 -10.13 7.36
C TYR A 18 14.78 -9.96 7.45
N LYS A 19 15.38 -10.61 8.44
CA LYS A 19 16.83 -10.74 8.54
C LYS A 19 17.27 -12.04 7.87
N VAL A 20 18.01 -11.92 6.78
CA VAL A 20 18.43 -13.03 5.92
C VAL A 20 19.94 -13.17 5.92
N LYS A 21 20.44 -14.41 5.93
CA LYS A 21 21.87 -14.70 5.78
C LYS A 21 22.14 -15.16 4.35
N ILE A 22 23.04 -14.47 3.65
CA ILE A 22 23.47 -14.80 2.29
C ILE A 22 24.99 -14.96 2.32
N GLY A 23 25.48 -16.18 2.12
CA GLY A 23 26.88 -16.53 2.42
C GLY A 23 27.17 -16.30 3.92
N ASP A 24 28.20 -15.51 4.22
CA ASP A 24 28.56 -15.14 5.59
C ASP A 24 27.98 -13.81 6.06
N LYS A 25 27.21 -13.12 5.21
CA LYS A 25 26.65 -11.79 5.51
C LYS A 25 25.19 -11.88 5.93
N TRP A 26 24.85 -11.15 6.99
CA TRP A 26 23.47 -10.85 7.36
C TRP A 26 23.01 -9.54 6.75
N THR A 27 21.80 -9.53 6.22
CA THR A 27 21.13 -8.35 5.65
C THR A 27 19.70 -8.29 6.15
N GLU A 28 19.15 -7.10 6.34
CA GLU A 28 17.71 -6.90 6.57
C GLU A 28 17.03 -6.37 5.32
N ALA A 29 15.82 -6.87 5.07
CA ALA A 29 15.00 -6.42 3.96
C ALA A 29 13.55 -6.26 4.42
N VAL A 30 12.88 -5.26 3.86
CA VAL A 30 11.43 -5.12 3.96
C VAL A 30 10.79 -6.18 3.08
N ASP A 31 9.69 -6.74 3.54
CA ASP A 31 8.91 -7.70 2.77
C ASP A 31 8.39 -7.04 1.47
N PRO A 32 8.76 -7.56 0.27
CA PRO A 32 8.25 -7.03 -1.00
C PRO A 32 6.74 -7.19 -1.14
N TYR A 33 6.09 -8.00 -0.30
CA TYR A 33 4.64 -8.18 -0.25
C TYR A 33 3.95 -7.37 0.85
N ALA A 34 4.68 -6.55 1.62
CA ALA A 34 4.10 -5.70 2.65
C ALA A 34 2.96 -4.82 2.07
N ARG A 35 1.83 -4.74 2.79
CA ARG A 35 0.66 -3.95 2.39
C ARG A 35 0.61 -2.56 3.02
N ALA A 36 1.44 -2.34 4.03
CA ALA A 36 1.66 -1.05 4.68
C ALA A 36 3.12 -0.98 5.13
N ALA A 37 3.64 0.23 5.31
CA ALA A 37 5.02 0.46 5.71
C ALA A 37 5.14 1.59 6.75
N SER A 38 6.24 1.59 7.51
CA SER A 38 6.62 2.72 8.35
C SER A 38 6.93 3.97 7.54
N VAL A 39 7.11 5.11 8.23
CA VAL A 39 7.68 6.32 7.62
C VAL A 39 8.98 5.96 6.88
N ASN A 40 9.14 6.53 5.69
CA ASN A 40 10.24 6.27 4.73
C ASN A 40 10.36 4.84 4.20
N GLY A 41 9.47 3.93 4.57
CA GLY A 41 9.45 2.57 4.03
C GLY A 41 10.45 1.61 4.65
N ASP A 42 11.06 1.94 5.79
CA ASP A 42 12.13 1.12 6.40
C ASP A 42 11.66 -0.23 6.99
N LYS A 43 10.36 -0.39 7.25
CA LYS A 43 9.74 -1.61 7.78
C LYS A 43 8.37 -1.84 7.17
N GLY A 44 7.97 -3.11 7.02
CA GLY A 44 6.59 -3.49 6.73
C GLY A 44 5.73 -3.36 7.99
N ALA A 45 4.41 -3.20 7.83
CA ALA A 45 3.45 -3.13 8.92
C ALA A 45 2.32 -4.14 8.73
N VAL A 46 1.97 -4.85 9.80
CA VAL A 46 0.82 -5.77 9.83
C VAL A 46 -0.46 -4.95 10.04
N VAL A 47 -1.34 -4.97 9.04
CA VAL A 47 -2.61 -4.23 9.03
C VAL A 47 -3.77 -5.14 8.64
N ASP A 48 -4.95 -4.85 9.17
CA ASP A 48 -6.21 -5.39 8.64
C ASP A 48 -6.74 -4.44 7.56
N LEU A 49 -6.77 -4.90 6.30
CA LEU A 49 -7.23 -4.10 5.16
C LEU A 49 -8.74 -3.84 5.20
N GLU A 50 -9.55 -4.74 5.78
CA GLU A 50 -11.00 -4.54 5.81
C GLU A 50 -11.38 -3.34 6.69
N GLU A 51 -10.60 -3.08 7.73
CA GLU A 51 -10.77 -1.90 8.59
C GLU A 51 -10.44 -0.56 7.89
N THR A 52 -9.71 -0.61 6.77
CA THR A 52 -9.32 0.60 6.01
C THR A 52 -10.40 1.08 5.04
N ASN A 53 -11.45 0.28 4.85
CA ASN A 53 -12.52 0.58 3.90
C ASN A 53 -13.33 1.81 4.34
N PRO A 54 -13.46 2.86 3.50
CA PRO A 54 -14.33 3.98 3.81
C PRO A 54 -15.81 3.59 3.73
N LYS A 55 -16.69 4.46 4.24
CA LYS A 55 -18.14 4.29 4.10
C LYS A 55 -18.50 4.09 2.63
N LYS A 56 -19.38 3.11 2.36
CA LYS A 56 -19.86 2.73 1.02
C LYS A 56 -18.80 2.14 0.07
N TRP A 57 -17.61 1.73 0.53
CA TRP A 57 -16.58 1.13 -0.32
C TRP A 57 -17.10 -0.01 -1.22
N LYS A 58 -17.78 -1.00 -0.62
CA LYS A 58 -18.35 -2.15 -1.35
C LYS A 58 -19.59 -1.81 -2.19
N ALA A 59 -20.27 -0.71 -1.88
CA ALA A 59 -21.48 -0.28 -2.58
C ALA A 59 -21.17 0.61 -3.79
N ASN A 60 -19.96 1.14 -3.90
CA ASN A 60 -19.54 1.97 -5.02
C ASN A 60 -19.36 1.10 -6.27
N LYS A 61 -20.18 1.34 -7.30
CA LYS A 61 -20.12 0.62 -8.57
C LYS A 61 -19.66 1.57 -9.65
N LYS A 62 -18.55 1.21 -10.32
CA LYS A 62 -18.11 1.94 -11.52
C LYS A 62 -19.20 1.87 -12.62
N PRO A 63 -19.37 2.94 -13.43
CA PRO A 63 -20.24 2.90 -14.60
C PRO A 63 -19.84 1.79 -15.58
N LYS A 64 -20.77 1.37 -16.45
CA LYS A 64 -20.46 0.42 -17.53
C LYS A 64 -19.43 1.05 -18.47
N PHE A 65 -18.37 0.31 -18.74
CA PHE A 65 -17.30 0.68 -19.67
C PHE A 65 -17.18 -0.47 -20.67
N LYS A 66 -17.61 -0.25 -21.91
CA LYS A 66 -17.90 -1.33 -22.88
C LYS A 66 -16.62 -1.79 -23.56
N ASN A 67 -15.86 -0.86 -24.14
CA ASN A 67 -14.65 -1.19 -24.86
C ASN A 67 -13.46 -0.33 -24.37
N PRO A 68 -12.22 -0.84 -24.41
CA PRO A 68 -11.03 -0.07 -24.06
C PRO A 68 -10.86 1.24 -24.86
N GLU A 69 -11.27 1.25 -26.13
CA GLU A 69 -11.21 2.42 -27.03
C GLU A 69 -12.17 3.55 -26.64
N ASP A 70 -13.14 3.30 -25.76
CA ASP A 70 -14.00 4.33 -25.18
C ASP A 70 -13.24 5.20 -24.13
N ALA A 71 -12.00 4.84 -23.77
CA ALA A 71 -11.20 5.56 -22.79
C ALA A 71 -10.61 6.86 -23.35
N ILE A 72 -10.72 7.94 -22.57
CA ILE A 72 -9.87 9.12 -22.66
C ILE A 72 -9.01 9.13 -21.40
N ILE A 73 -7.69 8.99 -21.55
CA ILE A 73 -6.75 8.87 -20.43
C ILE A 73 -6.20 10.26 -20.08
N TYR A 74 -6.26 10.62 -18.80
CA TYR A 74 -5.64 11.83 -18.26
C TYR A 74 -4.51 11.43 -17.31
N GLU A 75 -3.27 11.74 -17.69
CA GLU A 75 -2.10 11.53 -16.84
C GLU A 75 -1.95 12.70 -15.86
N LEU A 76 -1.76 12.40 -14.58
CA LEU A 76 -1.63 13.41 -13.53
C LEU A 76 -0.73 12.95 -12.38
N HIS A 77 -0.13 13.91 -11.68
CA HIS A 77 0.58 13.71 -10.42
C HIS A 77 -0.24 14.30 -9.26
N VAL A 78 -0.52 13.51 -8.20
CA VAL A 78 -1.44 13.89 -7.10
C VAL A 78 -1.00 15.18 -6.40
N ARG A 79 0.31 15.37 -6.22
CA ARG A 79 0.85 16.61 -5.64
C ARG A 79 0.59 17.79 -6.56
N ASP A 80 0.94 17.66 -7.84
CA ASP A 80 0.92 18.77 -8.79
C ASP A 80 -0.51 19.24 -9.06
N LEU A 81 -1.48 18.31 -9.01
CA LEU A 81 -2.91 18.60 -9.08
C LEU A 81 -3.39 19.59 -8.00
N SER A 82 -2.76 19.62 -6.83
CA SER A 82 -3.30 20.29 -5.64
C SER A 82 -2.32 21.23 -4.92
N ILE A 83 -1.05 21.26 -5.30
CA ILE A 83 -0.02 22.01 -4.59
C ILE A 83 -0.11 23.53 -4.82
N GLN A 84 -0.69 23.96 -5.95
CA GLN A 84 -0.83 25.38 -6.26
C GLN A 84 -1.74 26.07 -5.22
N PRO A 85 -1.34 27.22 -4.64
CA PRO A 85 -2.14 27.94 -3.66
C PRO A 85 -3.54 28.31 -4.16
N GLU A 86 -3.67 28.67 -5.44
CA GLU A 86 -4.93 29.06 -6.06
C GLU A 86 -5.75 27.87 -6.61
N SER A 87 -5.34 26.62 -6.37
CA SER A 87 -6.05 25.42 -6.87
C SER A 87 -7.48 25.28 -6.33
N GLY A 88 -7.81 25.96 -5.22
CA GLY A 88 -9.10 25.85 -4.53
C GLY A 88 -9.26 24.56 -3.71
N ILE A 89 -8.27 23.67 -3.71
CA ILE A 89 -8.28 22.42 -2.94
C ILE A 89 -7.80 22.71 -1.52
N LYS A 90 -8.62 22.37 -0.51
CA LYS A 90 -8.27 22.52 0.90
C LYS A 90 -7.45 21.33 1.39
N ARG A 91 -6.46 21.61 2.24
CA ARG A 91 -5.65 20.61 2.95
C ARG A 91 -6.30 20.17 4.24
#